data_AF-A0A396ZWH3-F1
#
_entry.id   AF-A0A396ZWH3-F1
#
_cell.length_a   1.000
_cell.length_b   1.000
_cell.length_c   1.000
_cell.angle_alpha   90.00
_cell.angle_beta   90.00
_cell.angle_gamma   90.00
#
_symmetry.space_group_name_H-M   'P 1'
#
loop_
_entity.id
_entity.type
_entity.pdbx_description
1 polymer ?
#
loop_
_entity_poly.entity_id
_entity_poly.type
_entity_poly.pdbx_seq_one_letter_code
_entity_poly.pdbx_strand_id
1 'polypeptide(L)'
;GREYLITRVDTAAKIVLAKQSPSRLKYYTCCRDFTDIDISTTFLPSVAYSSHVHLGIAHATTYVVGCYSLEKRTQKILNRTDFSLPPMEADGHAVWMDIPIHVGGPSKGLRDPIRDALHGVNHLILAVIPHFMLVDGKDLATEHVTKLETRARITLIEDTY
;
A
#
# COMPACT_ATOMS: atom_id res chain seq x y z
N GLY A 1 -12.26 14.18 -20.32
CA GLY A 1 -13.32 14.42 -19.33
C GLY A 1 -13.31 15.87 -18.87
N ARG A 2 -14.33 16.28 -18.11
CA ARG A 2 -14.34 17.60 -17.43
C ARG A 2 -13.35 17.58 -16.26
N GLU A 3 -12.77 18.73 -15.95
CA GLU A 3 -11.74 18.88 -14.92
C GLU A 3 -12.26 19.75 -13.78
N TYR A 4 -11.94 19.37 -12.54
CA TYR A 4 -12.45 20.01 -11.34
C TYR A 4 -11.34 20.26 -10.34
N LEU A 5 -11.47 21.34 -9.58
CA LEU A 5 -10.62 21.67 -8.45
C LEU A 5 -11.42 21.47 -7.16
N ILE A 6 -10.86 20.69 -6.24
CA ILE A 6 -11.45 20.49 -4.92
C ILE A 6 -11.26 21.76 -4.09
N THR A 7 -12.35 22.32 -3.57
CA THR A 7 -12.33 23.54 -2.76
C THR A 7 -12.59 23.27 -1.29
N ARG A 8 -13.30 22.19 -0.97
CA ARG A 8 -13.55 21.76 0.41
C ARG A 8 -13.74 20.26 0.46
N VAL A 9 -13.19 19.63 1.50
CA VAL A 9 -13.41 18.23 1.86
C VAL A 9 -14.00 18.22 3.27
N ASP A 10 -15.15 17.58 3.43
CA ASP A 10 -15.77 17.31 4.71
C ASP A 10 -15.84 15.79 4.89
N THR A 11 -14.86 15.26 5.63
CA THR A 11 -14.68 13.80 5.78
C THR A 11 -15.75 13.18 6.67
N ALA A 12 -16.22 13.90 7.69
CA ALA A 12 -17.28 13.45 8.59
C ALA A 12 -18.62 13.34 7.84
N ALA A 13 -18.96 14.36 7.04
CA ALA A 13 -20.18 14.35 6.23
C ALA A 13 -20.04 13.54 4.93
N LYS A 14 -18.84 13.07 4.59
CA LYS A 14 -18.48 12.41 3.32
C LYS A 14 -18.85 13.26 2.09
N ILE A 15 -18.63 14.58 2.18
CA ILE A 15 -18.95 15.54 1.13
C ILE A 15 -17.67 16.18 0.59
N VAL A 16 -17.57 16.27 -0.73
CA VAL A 16 -16.51 17.00 -1.42
C VAL A 16 -17.13 18.09 -2.29
N LEU A 17 -16.71 19.32 -2.09
CA LEU A 17 -17.08 20.44 -2.94
C LEU A 17 -16.00 20.66 -3.98
N ALA A 18 -16.41 20.72 -5.25
CA ALA A 18 -15.52 20.90 -6.36
C ALA A 18 -16.05 21.98 -7.31
N LYS A 19 -15.14 22.79 -7.84
CA LYS A 19 -15.45 23.78 -8.87
C LYS A 19 -14.91 23.30 -10.20
N GLN A 20 -15.73 23.36 -11.26
CA GLN A 20 -15.24 23.06 -12.59
C GLN A 20 -14.14 24.05 -12.98
N SER A 21 -13.03 23.53 -13.50
CA SER A 21 -11.94 24.37 -13.97
C SER A 21 -12.42 25.22 -15.16
N PRO A 22 -12.17 26.53 -15.18
CA PRO A 22 -12.59 27.42 -16.27
C PRO A 22 -11.83 27.13 -17.58
N SER A 23 -10.67 26.49 -17.48
CA SER A 23 -9.82 26.10 -18.61
C SER A 23 -9.18 24.74 -18.36
N ARG A 24 -8.61 24.16 -19.42
CA ARG A 24 -7.91 22.88 -19.32
C ARG A 24 -6.64 23.03 -18.49
N LEU A 25 -6.58 22.32 -17.37
CA LEU A 25 -5.41 22.27 -16.50
C LEU A 25 -4.27 21.54 -17.22
N LYS A 26 -3.04 22.01 -17.00
CA LYS A 26 -1.82 21.35 -17.51
C LYS A 26 -1.35 20.21 -16.60
N TYR A 27 -2.01 20.03 -15.45
CA TYR A 27 -1.62 19.07 -14.41
C TYR A 27 -2.82 18.30 -13.87
N TYR A 28 -2.54 17.24 -13.14
CA TYR A 28 -3.49 16.52 -12.29
C TYR A 28 -2.84 16.21 -10.94
N THR A 29 -3.63 15.81 -9.95
CA THR A 29 -3.11 15.44 -8.63
C THR A 29 -3.03 13.93 -8.45
N CYS A 30 -1.97 13.45 -7.81
CA CYS A 30 -1.81 12.06 -7.36
C CYS A 30 -1.69 12.04 -5.85
N CYS A 31 -2.37 11.09 -5.20
CA CYS A 31 -2.32 10.92 -3.75
C CYS A 31 -0.89 10.61 -3.28
N ARG A 32 -0.57 11.04 -2.07
CA ARG A 32 0.58 10.56 -1.33
C ARG A 32 0.06 9.90 -0.07
N ASP A 33 0.22 8.59 -0.02
CA ASP A 33 -0.22 7.75 1.07
C ASP A 33 0.82 6.67 1.38
N PHE A 34 0.60 6.00 2.51
CA PHE A 34 1.22 4.74 2.85
C PHE A 34 0.23 3.92 3.69
N THR A 35 0.38 2.61 3.68
CA THR A 35 -0.44 1.69 4.46
C THR A 35 0.42 0.96 5.48
N ASP A 36 0.02 1.02 6.75
CA ASP A 36 0.53 0.16 7.80
C ASP A 36 -0.31 -1.12 7.87
N ILE A 37 0.34 -2.27 8.07
CA ILE A 37 -0.31 -3.58 8.20
C ILE A 37 0.12 -4.22 9.52
N ASP A 38 -0.83 -4.37 10.44
CA ASP A 38 -0.63 -5.02 11.74
C ASP A 38 -1.32 -6.39 11.77
N ILE A 39 -0.62 -7.42 12.26
CA ILE A 39 -1.21 -8.76 12.40
C ILE A 39 -1.98 -8.83 13.72
N SER A 40 -3.29 -8.97 13.64
CA SER A 40 -4.17 -9.07 14.81
C SER A 40 -4.21 -10.49 15.36
N THR A 41 -4.16 -11.50 14.50
CA THR A 41 -4.25 -12.92 14.89
C THR A 41 -3.56 -13.80 13.87
N THR A 42 -2.73 -14.73 14.31
CA THR A 42 -2.16 -15.79 13.44
C THR A 42 -2.91 -17.09 13.68
N PHE A 43 -3.35 -17.73 12.59
CA PHE A 43 -4.05 -19.01 12.65
C PHE A 43 -3.05 -20.17 12.65
N LEU A 44 -3.41 -21.24 13.33
CA LEU A 44 -2.67 -22.49 13.25
C LEU A 44 -2.96 -23.17 11.90
N PRO A 45 -1.93 -23.66 11.20
CA PRO A 45 -2.11 -24.37 9.94
C PRO A 45 -2.95 -25.62 10.14
N SER A 46 -4.02 -25.78 9.35
CA SER A 46 -4.78 -27.03 9.26
C SER A 46 -4.12 -28.08 8.35
N VAL A 47 -3.21 -27.64 7.48
CA VAL A 47 -2.40 -28.45 6.57
C VAL A 47 -0.97 -27.91 6.59
N ALA A 48 0.02 -28.79 6.48
CA ALA A 48 1.41 -28.39 6.40
C ALA A 48 1.70 -27.61 5.12
N TYR A 49 2.25 -26.40 5.26
CA TYR A 49 2.81 -25.58 4.18
C TYR A 49 4.15 -24.99 4.66
N SER A 50 4.79 -24.15 3.83
CA SER A 50 6.08 -23.54 4.17
C SER A 50 6.03 -22.84 5.54
N SER A 51 7.03 -23.06 6.39
CA SER A 51 7.17 -22.38 7.69
C SER A 51 7.34 -20.86 7.60
N HIS A 52 7.54 -20.33 6.39
CA HIS A 52 7.65 -18.90 6.12
C HIS A 52 6.34 -18.26 5.68
N VAL A 53 5.29 -19.04 5.44
CA VAL A 53 3.97 -18.54 5.07
C VAL A 53 3.09 -18.56 6.30
N HIS A 54 2.21 -17.59 6.44
CA HIS A 54 1.30 -17.48 7.57
C HIS A 54 -0.06 -17.03 7.09
N LEU A 55 -1.10 -17.38 7.85
CA LEU A 55 -2.49 -17.02 7.59
C LEU A 55 -3.08 -16.46 8.88
N GLY A 56 -3.94 -15.45 8.77
CA GLY A 56 -4.51 -14.81 9.94
C GLY A 56 -5.42 -13.65 9.61
N ILE A 57 -5.66 -12.81 10.62
CA ILE A 57 -6.34 -11.51 10.49
C ILE A 57 -5.30 -10.41 10.53
N ALA A 58 -5.38 -9.48 9.58
CA ALA A 58 -4.58 -8.27 9.55
C ALA A 58 -5.47 -7.03 9.59
N HIS A 59 -4.97 -6.01 10.28
CA HIS A 59 -5.52 -4.66 10.32
C HIS A 59 -4.68 -3.77 9.40
N ALA A 60 -5.32 -3.16 8.41
CA ALA A 60 -4.69 -2.22 7.49
C ALA A 60 -5.10 -0.79 7.83
N THR A 61 -4.12 0.10 7.95
CA THR A 61 -4.34 1.53 8.18
C THR A 61 -3.64 2.35 7.10
N THR A 62 -4.41 2.98 6.23
CA THR A 62 -3.87 3.86 5.18
C THR A 62 -3.91 5.32 5.62
N TYR A 63 -2.75 5.98 5.55
CA TYR A 63 -2.56 7.39 5.87
C TYR A 63 -2.36 8.21 4.62
N VAL A 64 -3.27 9.15 4.34
CA VAL A 64 -3.04 10.17 3.31
C VAL A 64 -2.25 11.33 3.92
N VAL A 65 -1.06 11.57 3.39
CA VAL A 65 -0.12 12.61 3.86
C VAL A 65 0.05 13.76 2.87
N GLY A 66 -0.74 13.77 1.80
CA GLY A 66 -0.83 14.90 0.89
C GLY A 66 -1.05 14.48 -0.56
N CYS A 67 -0.58 15.31 -1.48
CA CYS A 67 -0.61 15.00 -2.91
C CYS A 67 0.58 15.62 -3.68
N TYR A 68 0.84 15.07 -4.87
CA TYR A 68 1.65 15.72 -5.89
C TYR A 68 0.75 16.35 -6.94
N SER A 69 1.15 17.49 -7.49
CA SER A 69 0.65 17.97 -8.78
C SER A 69 1.62 17.54 -9.87
N LEU A 70 1.17 16.75 -10.84
CA LEU A 70 1.99 16.26 -11.95
C LEU A 70 1.56 16.88 -13.26
N GLU A 71 2.52 17.35 -14.05
CA GLU A 71 2.24 17.80 -15.41
C GLU A 71 1.72 16.62 -16.25
N LYS A 72 0.57 16.79 -16.91
CA LYS A 72 -0.11 15.71 -17.64
C LYS A 72 0.75 15.04 -18.70
N ARG A 73 1.59 15.81 -19.40
CA ARG A 73 2.37 15.32 -20.55
C ARG A 73 3.68 14.66 -20.10
N THR A 74 4.44 15.32 -19.24
CA THR A 74 5.78 14.84 -18.87
C THR A 74 5.80 14.02 -17.59
N GLN A 75 4.69 13.98 -16.84
CA GLN A 75 4.65 13.36 -15.50
C GLN A 75 5.62 14.01 -14.51
N LYS A 76 6.14 15.20 -14.83
CA LYS A 76 7.02 15.94 -13.94
C LYS A 76 6.21 16.44 -12.74
N ILE A 77 6.74 16.21 -11.54
CA ILE A 77 6.20 16.79 -10.32
C ILE A 77 6.38 18.31 -10.39
N LEU A 78 5.27 19.03 -10.40
CA LEU A 78 5.21 20.50 -10.40
C LEU A 78 5.14 21.04 -8.99
N ASN A 79 4.40 20.37 -8.11
CA ASN A 79 4.23 20.78 -6.73
C ASN A 79 4.01 19.59 -5.81
N ARG A 80 4.32 19.80 -4.53
CA ARG A 80 4.01 18.90 -3.42
C ARG A 80 3.17 19.69 -2.42
N THR A 81 2.04 19.13 -2.02
CA THR A 81 1.18 19.72 -1.00
C THR A 81 1.02 18.71 0.11
N ASP A 82 1.35 19.12 1.34
CA ASP A 82 1.23 18.30 2.53
C ASP A 82 -0.09 18.63 3.23
N PHE A 83 -0.87 17.59 3.55
CA PHE A 83 -2.08 17.65 4.36
C PHE A 83 -2.38 16.25 4.87
N SER A 84 -3.20 16.14 5.91
CA SER A 84 -3.62 14.85 6.45
C SER A 84 -5.14 14.70 6.35
N LEU A 85 -5.58 13.51 5.97
CA LEU A 85 -6.97 13.08 6.11
C LEU A 85 -7.06 12.09 7.27
N PRO A 86 -8.25 11.87 7.86
CA PRO A 86 -8.46 10.79 8.80
C PRO A 86 -7.98 9.45 8.20
N PRO A 87 -7.35 8.58 9.01
CA PRO A 87 -6.87 7.29 8.54
C PRO A 87 -8.04 6.44 8.03
N MET A 88 -7.74 5.61 7.04
CA MET A 88 -8.68 4.64 6.50
C MET A 88 -8.28 3.26 7.01
N GLU A 89 -9.18 2.63 7.77
CA GLU A 89 -8.93 1.36 8.42
C GLU A 89 -9.76 0.24 7.79
N ALA A 90 -9.16 -0.94 7.67
CA ALA A 90 -9.83 -2.14 7.18
C ALA A 90 -9.23 -3.39 7.85
N ASP A 91 -10.11 -4.26 8.37
CA ASP A 91 -9.73 -5.58 8.87
C ASP A 91 -10.04 -6.64 7.82
N GLY A 92 -9.17 -7.65 7.70
CA GLY A 92 -9.39 -8.73 6.74
C GLY A 92 -8.55 -9.96 7.02
N HIS A 93 -8.94 -11.06 6.37
CA HIS A 93 -8.08 -12.24 6.30
C HIS A 93 -6.87 -11.92 5.42
N ALA A 94 -5.69 -12.30 5.89
CA ALA A 94 -4.44 -12.04 5.19
C ALA A 94 -3.54 -13.26 5.19
N VAL A 95 -2.80 -13.42 4.09
CA VAL A 95 -1.66 -14.33 3.98
C VAL A 95 -0.41 -13.46 3.87
N TRP A 96 0.61 -13.76 4.67
CA TRP A 96 1.89 -13.09 4.56
C TRP A 96 3.04 -14.09 4.52
N MET A 97 4.18 -13.64 3.99
CA MET A 97 5.37 -14.45 3.86
C MET A 97 6.56 -13.73 4.47
N ASP A 98 7.29 -14.44 5.33
CA ASP A 98 8.57 -13.98 5.84
C ASP A 98 9.64 -14.18 4.77
N ILE A 99 10.30 -13.09 4.38
CA ILE A 99 11.42 -13.12 3.45
C ILE A 99 12.71 -13.23 4.27
N PRO A 100 13.46 -14.33 4.15
CA PRO A 100 14.70 -14.48 4.89
C PRO A 100 15.70 -13.37 4.58
N ILE A 101 16.40 -12.87 5.60
CA ILE A 101 17.28 -11.71 5.46
C ILE A 101 18.40 -11.90 4.42
N HIS A 102 18.84 -13.13 4.17
CA HIS A 102 19.88 -13.45 3.18
C HIS A 102 19.41 -13.33 1.73
N VAL A 103 18.09 -13.34 1.48
CA VAL A 103 17.51 -13.08 0.15
C VAL A 103 17.64 -11.60 -0.21
N GLY A 104 17.72 -10.74 0.80
CA GLY A 104 17.95 -9.31 0.67
C GLY A 104 19.39 -8.91 0.99
N GLY A 105 20.27 -8.92 -0.01
CA GLY A 105 21.62 -8.35 0.15
C GLY A 105 21.58 -6.87 0.62
N PRO A 106 22.65 -6.35 1.23
CA PRO A 106 22.64 -5.00 1.79
C PRO A 106 22.33 -3.96 0.70
N SER A 107 21.19 -3.27 0.83
CA SER A 107 20.82 -2.18 -0.08
C SER A 107 21.73 -0.98 0.18
N LYS A 108 22.77 -0.81 -0.65
CA LYS A 108 23.64 0.38 -0.61
C LYS A 108 23.31 1.27 -1.81
N GLY A 109 22.40 2.23 -1.62
CA GLY A 109 22.08 3.21 -2.66
C GLY A 109 20.72 3.91 -2.49
N LEU A 110 20.40 4.80 -3.44
CA LEU A 110 19.12 5.51 -3.52
C LEU A 110 17.97 4.60 -3.96
N ARG A 111 18.26 3.48 -4.64
CA ARG A 111 17.30 2.44 -5.05
C ARG A 111 17.33 1.28 -4.08
N ASP A 112 16.17 0.65 -3.93
CA ASP A 112 15.97 -0.54 -3.10
C ASP A 112 15.52 -1.70 -4.02
N PRO A 113 16.46 -2.46 -4.59
CA PRO A 113 16.14 -3.52 -5.57
C PRO A 113 15.26 -4.63 -5.00
N ILE A 114 15.37 -4.89 -3.69
CA ILE A 114 14.57 -5.90 -3.00
C ILE A 114 13.12 -5.43 -2.95
N ARG A 115 12.88 -4.18 -2.54
CA ARG A 115 11.54 -3.61 -2.55
C ARG A 115 10.95 -3.59 -3.96
N ASP A 116 11.73 -3.22 -4.97
CA ASP A 116 11.28 -3.22 -6.36
C ASP A 116 10.94 -4.64 -6.85
N ALA A 117 11.70 -5.66 -6.41
CA ALA A 117 11.40 -7.06 -6.69
C ALA A 117 10.14 -7.56 -5.97
N LEU A 118 9.97 -7.23 -4.69
CA LEU A 118 8.77 -7.55 -3.91
C LEU A 118 7.52 -6.89 -4.52
N HIS A 119 7.65 -5.67 -5.01
CA HIS A 119 6.58 -5.02 -5.78
C HIS A 119 6.20 -5.81 -7.03
N GLY A 120 7.19 -6.33 -7.76
CA GLY A 120 6.95 -7.24 -8.89
C GLY A 120 6.25 -8.53 -8.49
N VAL A 121 6.61 -9.12 -7.35
CA VAL A 121 5.95 -10.32 -6.80
C VAL A 121 4.49 -10.02 -6.44
N ASN A 122 4.20 -8.86 -5.86
CA ASN A 122 2.82 -8.43 -5.57
C ASN A 122 1.97 -8.39 -6.85
N HIS A 123 2.47 -7.78 -7.93
CA HIS A 123 1.78 -7.80 -9.23
C HIS A 123 1.58 -9.22 -9.77
N LEU A 124 2.57 -10.10 -9.61
CA LEU A 124 2.42 -11.51 -10.01
C LEU A 124 1.32 -12.21 -9.21
N ILE A 125 1.27 -12.02 -7.89
CA ILE A 125 0.24 -12.61 -7.02
C ILE A 125 -1.15 -12.12 -7.45
N LEU A 126 -1.32 -10.81 -7.65
CA LEU A 126 -2.59 -10.23 -8.11
C LEU A 126 -3.03 -10.77 -9.48
N ALA A 127 -2.08 -11.06 -10.37
CA ALA A 127 -2.37 -11.62 -11.68
C ALA A 127 -2.70 -13.13 -11.63
N VAL A 128 -2.09 -13.87 -10.70
CA VAL A 128 -2.17 -15.34 -10.67
C VAL A 128 -3.32 -15.84 -9.80
N ILE A 129 -3.52 -15.29 -8.60
CA ILE A 129 -4.51 -15.79 -7.62
C ILE A 129 -5.95 -15.87 -8.18
N PRO A 130 -6.46 -14.87 -8.92
CA PRO A 130 -7.81 -14.94 -9.49
C PRO A 130 -8.05 -16.11 -10.46
N HIS A 131 -6.99 -16.78 -10.94
CA HIS A 131 -7.12 -18.00 -11.76
C HIS A 131 -7.35 -19.27 -10.94
N PHE A 132 -7.06 -19.25 -9.63
CA PHE A 132 -7.19 -20.40 -8.73
C PHE A 132 -8.34 -20.25 -7.73
N MET A 133 -8.89 -19.04 -7.59
CA MET A 133 -9.96 -18.72 -6.65
C MET A 133 -11.02 -17.86 -7.34
N LEU A 134 -12.29 -18.04 -6.95
CA LEU A 134 -13.40 -17.22 -7.42
C LEU A 134 -13.38 -15.85 -6.71
N VAL A 135 -12.47 -14.97 -7.14
CA VAL A 135 -12.31 -13.60 -6.64
C VAL A 135 -12.21 -12.62 -7.80
N ASP A 136 -12.77 -11.42 -7.65
CA ASP A 136 -12.48 -10.31 -8.56
C ASP A 136 -11.12 -9.69 -8.19
N GLY A 137 -10.46 -9.02 -9.15
CA GLY A 137 -9.22 -8.31 -8.89
C GLY A 137 -9.36 -7.19 -7.85
N LYS A 138 -10.59 -6.73 -7.56
CA LYS A 138 -10.86 -5.75 -6.49
C LYS A 138 -11.00 -6.38 -5.11
N ASP A 139 -11.15 -7.70 -5.02
CA ASP A 139 -11.30 -8.42 -3.75
C ASP A 139 -9.93 -8.72 -3.11
N LEU A 140 -8.84 -8.51 -3.85
CA LEU A 140 -7.48 -8.77 -3.41
C LEU A 140 -6.65 -7.49 -3.41
N ALA A 141 -5.92 -7.28 -2.33
CA ALA A 141 -4.89 -6.26 -2.21
C ALA A 141 -3.58 -6.91 -1.75
N THR A 142 -2.46 -6.29 -2.11
CA THR A 142 -1.13 -6.76 -1.72
C THR A 142 -0.30 -5.58 -1.25
N GLU A 143 0.34 -5.73 -0.11
CA GLU A 143 1.28 -4.76 0.44
C GLU A 143 2.66 -5.38 0.56
N HIS A 144 3.70 -4.54 0.59
CA HIS A 144 5.05 -4.96 0.92
C HIS A 144 5.73 -3.86 1.71
N VAL A 145 6.83 -4.21 2.37
CA VAL A 145 7.58 -3.30 3.22
C VAL A 145 7.86 -1.94 2.57
N THR A 146 7.50 -0.88 3.28
CA THR A 146 7.69 0.52 2.93
C THR A 146 8.45 1.24 4.04
N LYS A 147 9.28 2.24 3.67
CA LYS A 147 10.11 2.99 4.63
C LYS A 147 9.32 3.89 5.60
N LEU A 148 8.07 4.16 5.27
CA LEU A 148 7.15 4.99 6.05
C LEU A 148 6.32 4.17 7.04
N GLU A 149 6.39 2.83 6.96
CA GLU A 149 5.69 1.96 7.91
C GLU A 149 6.23 2.15 9.33
N THR A 150 5.33 2.24 10.30
CA THR A 150 5.67 2.51 11.70
C THR A 150 5.67 1.27 12.59
N ARG A 151 5.12 0.15 12.09
CA ARG A 151 4.99 -1.10 12.83
C ARG A 151 6.34 -1.68 13.29
N ALA A 152 6.34 -2.24 14.48
CA ALA A 152 7.44 -3.06 14.96
C ALA A 152 7.51 -4.34 14.10
N ARG A 153 8.65 -4.58 13.44
CA ARG A 153 8.89 -5.88 12.82
C ARG A 153 8.96 -6.90 13.95
N ILE A 154 8.34 -8.07 13.76
CA ILE A 154 8.65 -9.23 14.59
C ILE A 154 10.12 -9.54 14.29
N THR A 155 11.01 -9.00 15.11
CA THR A 155 12.37 -9.51 15.20
C THR A 155 12.17 -10.94 15.67
N LEU A 156 12.42 -11.91 14.80
CA LEU A 156 12.56 -13.29 15.21
C LEU A 156 13.51 -13.25 16.41
N ILE A 157 12.98 -13.56 17.59
CA ILE A 157 13.81 -13.91 18.73
C ILE A 157 14.71 -15.01 18.16
N GLU A 158 16.02 -14.77 18.17
CA GLU A 158 16.99 -15.81 17.85
C GLU A 158 16.64 -16.99 18.75
N ASP A 159 16.05 -18.02 18.17
CA ASP A 159 15.83 -19.30 18.84
C ASP A 159 17.21 -19.80 19.25
N THR A 160 17.57 -19.46 20.48
CA THR A 160 18.79 -19.89 21.13
C THR A 160 18.46 -21.22 21.78
N TYR A 161 18.71 -22.31 21.05
CA TYR A 161 18.84 -23.65 21.62
C TYR A 161 20.03 -24.36 20.99
#